data_AF-A0A6A9QJ66-F1
#
_entry.id   AF-A0A6A9QJ66-F1
#
_cell.length_a   1.000
_cell.length_b   1.000
_cell.length_c   1.000
_cell.angle_alpha   90.00
_cell.angle_beta   90.00
_cell.angle_gamma   90.00
#
_symmetry.space_group_name_H-M   'P 1'
#
loop_
_entity.id
_entity.type
_entity.pdbx_description
1 polymer ?
#
loop_
_entity_poly.entity_id
_entity_poly.type
_entity_poly.pdbx_seq_one_letter_code
_entity_poly.pdbx_strand_id
1 'polypeptide(L)'
;MQRLGPKTEMGLKELFIANSEDHFLLKLSAGKLEQAKKIEEAKIISEKSMTEFRHARGIFEKLVSYLGEDKMLEWLKEIEKMKEENSRDIFVKYSTIYMLSSFLSDKKVEPEVKVQLQLKSKECLPKILDSYEKILNDPNVKLD
;
A
#
# COMPACT_ATOMS: atom_id res chain seq x y z
N MET A 1 12.06 23.07 12.57
CA MET A 1 10.91 22.34 11.98
C MET A 1 9.91 22.02 13.07
N GLN A 2 8.62 22.29 12.84
CA GLN A 2 7.54 21.95 13.78
C GLN A 2 7.31 20.44 13.73
N ARG A 3 7.38 19.74 14.87
CA ARG A 3 7.09 18.29 14.94
C ARG A 3 5.59 18.04 14.77
N LEU A 4 5.21 16.95 14.10
CA LEU A 4 3.82 16.49 14.10
C LEU A 4 3.40 16.09 15.52
N GLY A 5 2.15 16.42 15.89
CA GLY A 5 1.56 15.88 17.10
C GLY A 5 1.28 14.37 16.93
N PRO A 6 1.34 13.55 18.01
CA PRO A 6 1.16 12.09 17.92
C PRO A 6 -0.14 11.65 17.22
N LYS A 7 -1.24 12.38 17.44
CA LYS A 7 -2.53 12.09 16.80
C LYS A 7 -2.49 12.32 15.28
N THR A 8 -1.80 13.37 14.83
CA THR A 8 -1.68 13.67 13.39
C THR A 8 -0.76 12.67 12.71
N GLU A 9 0.33 12.26 13.37
CA GLU A 9 1.20 11.21 12.85
C GLU A 9 0.44 9.89 12.65
N MET A 10 -0.28 9.44 13.69
CA MET A 10 -1.10 8.23 13.63
C MET A 10 -2.15 8.30 12.52
N GLY A 11 -2.89 9.41 12.43
CA GLY A 11 -3.89 9.59 11.38
C GLY A 11 -3.30 9.59 9.96
N LEU A 12 -2.11 10.18 9.76
CA LEU A 12 -1.42 10.11 8.47
C LEU A 12 -0.95 8.69 8.15
N LYS A 13 -0.46 7.94 9.13
CA LYS A 13 -0.09 6.53 8.96
C LYS A 13 -1.29 5.66 8.59
N GLU A 14 -2.43 5.86 9.26
CA GLU A 14 -3.69 5.16 8.96
C GLU A 14 -4.20 5.48 7.54
N LEU A 15 -4.17 6.75 7.13
CA LEU A 15 -4.54 7.15 5.77
C LEU A 15 -3.60 6.52 4.73
N PHE A 16 -2.30 6.51 4.98
CA PHE A 16 -1.35 5.86 4.07
C PHE A 16 -1.65 4.37 3.89
N ILE A 17 -1.98 3.66 4.98
CA ILE A 17 -2.39 2.25 4.94
C ILE A 17 -3.65 2.08 4.09
N ALA A 18 -4.69 2.88 4.34
CA ALA A 18 -5.95 2.83 3.60
C ALA A 18 -5.76 3.09 2.10
N ASN A 19 -5.02 4.14 1.73
CA ASN A 19 -4.75 4.44 0.31
C ASN A 19 -3.88 3.37 -0.35
N SER A 20 -3.04 2.65 0.41
CA SER A 20 -2.26 1.52 -0.11
C SER A 20 -3.15 0.30 -0.40
N GLU A 21 -4.07 -0.02 0.51
CA GLU A 21 -5.10 -1.05 0.31
C GLU A 21 -5.95 -0.72 -0.92
N ASP A 22 -6.52 0.50 -0.97
CA ASP A 22 -7.41 0.93 -2.05
C ASP A 22 -6.71 0.96 -3.41
N HIS A 23 -5.46 1.43 -3.47
CA HIS A 23 -4.68 1.42 -4.71
C HIS A 23 -4.63 0.03 -5.32
N PHE A 24 -4.23 -0.97 -4.53
CA PHE A 24 -4.09 -2.34 -5.01
C PHE A 24 -5.45 -3.00 -5.28
N LEU A 25 -6.45 -2.75 -4.44
CA LEU A 25 -7.78 -3.31 -4.61
C LEU A 25 -8.37 -2.87 -5.95
N LEU A 26 -8.33 -1.55 -6.23
CA LEU A 26 -8.81 -0.97 -7.47
C LEU A 26 -7.98 -1.44 -8.66
N LYS A 27 -6.64 -1.48 -8.53
CA LYS A 27 -5.75 -1.92 -9.62
C LYS A 27 -6.05 -3.34 -10.07
N LEU A 28 -6.21 -4.26 -9.13
CA LEU A 28 -6.49 -5.67 -9.41
C LEU A 28 -7.92 -5.85 -9.92
N SER A 29 -8.88 -5.09 -9.38
CA SER A 29 -10.26 -5.06 -9.86
C SER A 29 -10.36 -4.58 -11.30
N ALA A 30 -9.63 -3.54 -11.67
CA ALA A 30 -9.53 -3.08 -13.06
C ALA A 30 -9.02 -4.19 -14.00
N GLY A 31 -8.01 -4.95 -13.57
CA GLY A 31 -7.52 -6.11 -14.33
C GLY A 31 -8.57 -7.20 -14.53
N LYS A 32 -9.41 -7.49 -13.53
CA LYS A 32 -10.54 -8.43 -13.67
C LYS A 32 -11.61 -7.92 -14.63
N LEU A 33 -11.92 -6.62 -14.59
CA LEU A 33 -12.86 -5.99 -15.53
C LEU A 33 -12.36 -6.06 -16.97
N GLU A 34 -11.07 -5.82 -17.18
CA GLU A 34 -10.44 -5.94 -18.50
C GLU A 34 -10.52 -7.37 -19.05
N GLN A 35 -10.21 -8.38 -18.21
CA GLN A 35 -10.36 -9.80 -18.56
C GLN A 35 -11.81 -10.16 -18.90
N ALA A 36 -12.78 -9.53 -18.25
CA ALA A 36 -14.21 -9.66 -18.53
C ALA A 36 -14.69 -8.81 -19.72
N LYS A 37 -13.79 -8.16 -20.46
CA LYS A 37 -14.06 -7.28 -21.62
C LYS A 37 -14.89 -6.03 -21.27
N LYS A 38 -14.90 -5.61 -20.01
CA LYS A 38 -15.50 -4.36 -19.52
C LYS A 38 -14.47 -3.23 -19.53
N ILE A 39 -14.07 -2.84 -20.74
CA ILE A 39 -12.88 -2.00 -20.96
C ILE A 39 -13.06 -0.58 -20.40
N GLU A 40 -14.25 0.02 -20.55
CA GLU A 40 -14.47 1.39 -20.07
C GLU A 40 -14.50 1.44 -18.53
N GLU A 41 -15.15 0.47 -17.89
CA GLU A 41 -15.15 0.33 -16.44
C GLU A 41 -13.74 0.06 -15.91
N ALA A 42 -12.98 -0.82 -16.57
CA ALA A 42 -11.59 -1.08 -16.21
C ALA A 42 -10.74 0.20 -16.24
N LYS A 43 -10.92 1.04 -17.26
CA LYS A 43 -10.23 2.33 -17.39
C LYS A 43 -10.58 3.27 -16.24
N ILE A 44 -11.87 3.46 -15.93
CA ILE A 44 -12.32 4.33 -14.83
C ILE A 44 -11.75 3.86 -13.49
N ILE A 45 -11.79 2.55 -13.22
CA ILE A 45 -11.26 1.99 -11.97
C ILE A 45 -9.73 2.12 -11.89
N SER A 46 -9.02 1.97 -13.02
CA SER A 46 -7.58 2.20 -13.11
C SER A 46 -7.21 3.65 -12.79
N GLU A 47 -7.96 4.63 -13.29
CA GLU A 47 -7.76 6.06 -12.97
C GLU A 47 -7.96 6.36 -11.49
N LYS A 48 -8.96 5.72 -10.85
CA LYS A 48 -9.17 5.80 -9.39
C LYS A 48 -8.00 5.17 -8.62
N SER A 49 -7.55 3.98 -9.01
CA SER A 49 -6.37 3.34 -8.42
C SER A 49 -5.15 4.26 -8.44
N MET A 50 -4.93 4.98 -9.55
CA MET A 50 -3.82 5.93 -9.65
C MET A 50 -4.01 7.19 -8.80
N THR A 51 -5.26 7.55 -8.50
CA THR A 51 -5.57 8.64 -7.56
C THR A 51 -5.16 8.25 -6.14
N GLU A 52 -5.50 7.04 -5.70
CA GLU A 52 -5.10 6.55 -4.39
C GLU A 52 -3.58 6.38 -4.25
N PHE A 53 -2.91 5.95 -5.32
CA PHE A 53 -1.45 5.95 -5.36
C PHE A 53 -0.86 7.33 -5.11
N ARG A 54 -1.42 8.38 -5.74
CA ARG A 54 -0.96 9.76 -5.55
C ARG A 54 -1.27 10.29 -4.15
N HIS A 55 -2.41 9.92 -3.56
CA HIS A 55 -2.73 10.25 -2.16
C HIS A 55 -1.72 9.62 -1.21
N ALA A 56 -1.49 8.32 -1.32
CA ALA A 56 -0.48 7.61 -0.53
C ALA A 56 0.90 8.25 -0.68
N ARG A 57 1.29 8.63 -1.90
CA ARG A 57 2.57 9.33 -2.13
C ARG A 57 2.62 10.67 -1.42
N GLY A 58 1.58 11.50 -1.55
CA GLY A 58 1.52 12.81 -0.88
C GLY A 58 1.60 12.69 0.65
N ILE A 59 0.91 11.71 1.23
CA ILE A 59 0.96 11.43 2.67
C ILE A 59 2.36 10.98 3.09
N PHE A 60 2.98 10.07 2.32
CA PHE A 60 4.35 9.63 2.58
C PHE A 60 5.35 10.78 2.55
N GLU A 61 5.30 11.64 1.53
CA GLU A 61 6.15 12.82 1.44
C GLU A 61 5.98 13.73 2.66
N LYS A 62 4.74 13.91 3.13
CA LYS A 62 4.44 14.67 4.34
C LYS A 62 5.06 14.01 5.57
N LEU A 63 4.90 12.71 5.76
CA LEU A 63 5.47 11.97 6.89
C LEU A 63 7.01 12.04 6.89
N VAL A 64 7.67 11.76 5.76
CA VAL A 64 9.13 11.88 5.62
C VAL A 64 9.60 13.30 5.97
N SER A 65 8.87 14.33 5.52
CA SER A 65 9.24 15.72 5.80
C SER A 65 9.24 16.08 7.29
N TYR A 66 8.51 15.36 8.14
CA TYR A 66 8.47 15.62 9.59
C TYR A 66 9.26 14.61 10.42
N LEU A 67 9.31 13.35 9.99
CA LEU A 67 9.87 12.23 10.76
C LEU A 67 11.28 11.84 10.29
N GLY A 68 11.61 12.12 9.03
CA GLY A 68 12.83 11.63 8.38
C GLY A 68 12.73 10.17 7.93
N GLU A 69 13.65 9.77 7.06
CA GLU A 69 13.71 8.43 6.46
C GLU A 69 13.92 7.33 7.50
N ASP A 70 14.74 7.55 8.53
CA ASP A 70 15.02 6.57 9.58
C ASP A 70 13.76 6.15 10.33
N LYS A 71 12.89 7.10 10.68
CA LYS A 71 11.61 6.82 11.34
C LYS A 71 10.63 6.10 10.43
N MET A 72 10.69 6.35 9.12
CA MET A 72 9.88 5.63 8.16
C MET A 72 10.38 4.20 7.94
N LEU A 73 11.70 3.95 8.03
CA LEU A 73 12.28 2.62 8.06
C LEU A 73 11.94 1.85 9.34
N GLU A 74 11.91 2.52 10.50
CA GLU A 74 11.40 1.94 11.74
C GLU A 74 9.92 1.55 11.58
N TRP A 75 9.09 2.46 11.04
CA TRP A 75 7.68 2.18 10.81
C TRP A 75 7.46 1.01 9.84
N LEU A 76 8.28 0.87 8.79
CA LEU A 76 8.26 -0.30 7.92
C LEU A 76 8.42 -1.61 8.72
N LYS A 77 9.35 -1.65 9.68
CA LYS A 77 9.54 -2.81 10.58
C LYS A 77 8.36 -3.04 11.52
N GLU A 78 7.59 -2.00 11.85
CA GLU A 78 6.35 -2.13 12.63
C GLU A 78 5.24 -2.76 11.78
N ILE A 79 5.06 -2.32 10.53
CA ILE A 79 4.09 -2.89 9.59
C ILE A 79 4.41 -4.37 9.32
N GLU A 80 5.68 -4.74 9.20
CA GLU A 80 6.11 -6.15 9.05
C GLU A 80 5.67 -7.06 10.19
N LYS A 81 5.39 -6.50 11.37
CA LYS A 81 4.91 -7.23 12.55
C LYS A 81 3.39 -7.22 12.69
N MET A 82 2.66 -6.54 11.80
CA MET A 82 1.20 -6.63 11.77
C MET A 82 0.76 -8.08 11.62
N LYS A 83 -0.34 -8.42 12.27
CA LYS A 83 -0.92 -9.76 12.25
C LYS A 83 -1.43 -10.11 10.85
N GLU A 84 -1.54 -11.41 10.61
CA GLU A 84 -2.04 -12.02 9.38
C GLU A 84 -3.13 -13.03 9.73
N GLU A 85 -4.21 -12.59 10.40
CA GLU A 85 -5.25 -13.50 10.91
C GLU A 85 -6.19 -13.97 9.79
N ASN A 86 -6.33 -13.16 8.74
CA ASN A 86 -7.19 -13.46 7.58
C ASN A 86 -6.61 -12.87 6.28
N SER A 87 -7.25 -13.16 5.13
CA SER A 87 -6.80 -12.71 3.82
C SER A 87 -6.79 -11.18 3.69
N ARG A 88 -7.72 -10.47 4.34
CA ARG A 88 -7.73 -9.00 4.34
C ARG A 88 -6.55 -8.43 5.10
N ASP A 89 -6.21 -8.97 6.27
CA ASP A 89 -5.05 -8.53 7.03
C ASP A 89 -3.76 -8.68 6.20
N ILE A 90 -3.62 -9.82 5.52
CA ILE A 90 -2.50 -10.09 4.60
C ILE A 90 -2.48 -9.03 3.48
N PHE A 91 -3.64 -8.78 2.87
CA PHE A 91 -3.75 -7.81 1.78
C PHE A 91 -3.34 -6.40 2.22
N VAL A 92 -3.87 -5.91 3.35
CA VAL A 92 -3.55 -4.59 3.93
C VAL A 92 -2.07 -4.49 4.28
N LYS A 93 -1.53 -5.50 4.98
CA LYS A 93 -0.13 -5.54 5.38
C LYS A 93 0.80 -5.46 4.17
N TYR A 94 0.65 -6.36 3.21
CA TYR A 94 1.59 -6.46 2.09
C TYR A 94 1.43 -5.34 1.05
N SER A 95 0.21 -4.81 0.85
CA SER A 95 0.02 -3.60 0.04
C SER A 95 0.71 -2.38 0.66
N THR A 96 0.62 -2.22 1.98
CA THR A 96 1.31 -1.17 2.73
C THR A 96 2.84 -1.33 2.64
N ILE A 97 3.37 -2.53 2.89
CA ILE A 97 4.81 -2.81 2.80
C ILE A 97 5.32 -2.52 1.38
N TYR A 98 4.58 -2.93 0.36
CA TYR A 98 4.92 -2.64 -1.04
C TYR A 98 5.09 -1.14 -1.26
N MET A 99 4.07 -0.35 -0.91
CA MET A 99 4.06 1.08 -1.20
C MET A 99 5.12 1.82 -0.39
N LEU A 100 5.22 1.53 0.91
CA LEU A 100 6.19 2.16 1.79
C LEU A 100 7.62 1.84 1.35
N SER A 101 7.92 0.57 1.03
CA SER A 101 9.25 0.17 0.57
C SER A 101 9.59 0.79 -0.78
N SER A 102 8.63 0.78 -1.72
CA SER A 102 8.82 1.41 -3.03
C SER A 102 9.15 2.89 -2.90
N PHE A 103 8.39 3.62 -2.08
CA PHE A 103 8.59 5.06 -1.92
C PHE A 103 9.86 5.42 -1.16
N LEU A 104 10.24 4.64 -0.14
CA LEU A 104 11.50 4.80 0.56
C LEU A 104 12.70 4.54 -0.36
N SER A 105 12.59 3.61 -1.31
CA SER A 105 13.67 3.33 -2.27
C SER A 105 13.96 4.50 -3.22
N ASP A 106 13.01 5.44 -3.37
CA ASP A 106 13.19 6.68 -4.14
C ASP A 106 13.84 7.80 -3.31
N LYS A 107 14.04 7.60 -2.00
CA LYS A 107 14.62 8.59 -1.08
C LYS A 107 16.13 8.49 -0.99
N LYS A 108 16.71 9.44 -0.26
CA LYS A 108 18.14 9.50 0.04
C LYS A 108 18.47 8.48 1.14
N VAL A 109 18.45 7.21 0.77
CA VAL A 109 18.89 6.09 1.61
C VAL A 109 20.18 5.49 1.05
N GLU A 110 20.92 4.77 1.88
CA GLU A 110 22.13 4.08 1.46
C GLU A 110 21.86 3.14 0.27
N PRO A 111 22.78 2.99 -0.70
CA PRO A 111 22.56 2.19 -1.90
C PRO A 111 22.14 0.73 -1.62
N GLU A 112 22.71 0.12 -0.58
CA GLU A 112 22.36 -1.24 -0.18
C GLU A 112 20.92 -1.31 0.37
N VAL A 113 20.53 -0.35 1.19
CA VAL A 113 19.16 -0.23 1.72
C VAL A 113 18.17 -0.02 0.57
N LYS A 114 18.53 0.79 -0.43
CA LYS A 114 17.70 0.99 -1.63
C LYS A 114 17.42 -0.33 -2.35
N VAL A 115 18.44 -1.16 -2.58
CA VAL A 115 18.29 -2.47 -3.22
C VAL A 115 17.38 -3.38 -2.39
N GLN A 116 17.59 -3.43 -1.08
CA GLN A 116 16.75 -4.23 -0.18
C GLN A 116 15.27 -3.80 -0.22
N LEU A 117 15.00 -2.49 -0.23
CA LEU A 117 13.64 -1.96 -0.32
C LEU A 117 12.96 -2.28 -1.67
N GLN A 118 13.72 -2.23 -2.76
CA GLN A 118 13.21 -2.61 -4.09
C GLN A 118 12.92 -4.11 -4.22
N LEU A 119 13.73 -4.96 -3.59
CA LEU A 119 13.47 -6.40 -3.52
C LEU A 119 12.24 -6.67 -2.66
N LYS A 120 12.16 -6.05 -1.49
CA LYS A 120 11.03 -6.19 -0.56
C LYS A 120 9.70 -5.81 -1.20
N SER A 121 9.64 -4.72 -1.96
CA SER A 121 8.41 -4.35 -2.66
C SER A 121 8.00 -5.43 -3.67
N LYS A 122 8.93 -5.97 -4.46
CA LYS A 122 8.64 -7.05 -5.42
C LYS A 122 8.15 -8.32 -4.73
N GLU A 123 8.75 -8.70 -3.60
CA GLU A 123 8.37 -9.88 -2.80
C GLU A 123 6.95 -9.79 -2.22
N CYS A 124 6.39 -8.59 -2.10
CA CYS A 124 5.00 -8.42 -1.63
C CYS A 124 3.97 -8.83 -2.70
N LEU A 125 4.30 -8.73 -3.99
CA LEU A 125 3.32 -8.92 -5.07
C LEU A 125 2.61 -10.28 -5.04
N PRO A 126 3.29 -11.43 -4.87
CA PRO A 126 2.60 -12.72 -4.78
C PRO A 126 1.61 -12.79 -3.63
N LYS A 127 1.94 -12.20 -2.47
CA LYS A 127 1.06 -12.16 -1.29
C LYS A 127 -0.17 -11.29 -1.51
N ILE A 128 0.01 -10.12 -2.14
CA ILE A 128 -1.08 -9.21 -2.49
C ILE A 128 -2.04 -9.89 -3.48
N LEU A 129 -1.51 -10.55 -4.51
CA LEU A 129 -2.32 -11.24 -5.52
C LEU A 129 -3.11 -12.41 -4.91
N ASP A 130 -2.44 -13.29 -4.16
CA ASP A 130 -3.07 -14.44 -3.51
C ASP A 130 -4.18 -14.02 -2.52
N SER A 131 -3.90 -13.01 -1.69
CA SER A 131 -4.90 -12.50 -0.74
C SER A 131 -6.08 -11.81 -1.43
N TYR A 132 -5.85 -11.05 -2.51
CA TYR A 132 -6.92 -10.46 -3.32
C TYR A 132 -7.86 -11.53 -3.90
N GLU A 133 -7.32 -12.59 -4.50
CA GLU A 133 -8.14 -13.67 -5.04
C GLU A 133 -8.96 -14.36 -3.94
N LYS A 134 -8.39 -14.54 -2.75
CA LYS A 134 -9.12 -15.10 -1.61
C LYS A 134 -10.24 -14.19 -1.13
N ILE A 135 -10.01 -12.87 -1.08
CA ILE A 135 -11.05 -11.89 -0.72
C ILE A 135 -12.19 -11.90 -1.74
N LEU A 136 -11.87 -11.91 -3.03
CA LEU A 136 -12.87 -11.88 -4.10
C LEU A 136 -13.76 -13.13 -4.11
N ASN A 137 -13.20 -14.28 -3.72
CA ASN A 137 -13.90 -15.55 -3.68
C ASN A 137 -14.39 -15.94 -2.28
N ASP A 138 -14.31 -15.03 -1.30
CA ASP A 138 -14.80 -15.33 0.05
C ASP A 138 -16.34 -15.40 0.04
N PRO A 139 -16.94 -16.59 0.32
CA PRO A 139 -18.39 -16.77 0.28
C PRO A 139 -19.12 -15.96 1.36
N ASN A 140 -18.39 -15.39 2.33
CA ASN A 140 -18.94 -14.56 3.39
C ASN A 140 -18.91 -13.06 3.05
N VAL A 141 -18.26 -12.66 1.95
CA VAL A 141 -18.32 -11.29 1.44
C VAL A 141 -19.66 -11.13 0.71
N LYS A 142 -20.65 -10.57 1.42
CA LYS A 142 -21.90 -10.15 0.79
C LYS A 142 -21.65 -8.91 -0.05
N LEU A 143 -21.84 -9.02 -1.35
CA LEU A 143 -22.03 -7.88 -2.24
C LEU A 143 -23.48 -7.42 -2.05
N ASP A 144 -23.72 -6.65 -1.00
CA ASP A 144 -24.99 -5.94 -0.80
C ASP A 144 -25.10 -4.77 -1.80
#